data_AF-A0A8X6M9G3-F1
#
_entry.id   AF-A0A8X6M9G3-F1
#
_cell.length_a   1.000
_cell.length_b   1.000
_cell.length_c   1.000
_cell.angle_alpha   90.00
_cell.angle_beta   90.00
_cell.angle_gamma   90.00
#
_symmetry.space_group_name_H-M   'P 1'
#
loop_
_entity.id
_entity.type
_entity.pdbx_description
1 polymer ?
#
loop_
_entity_poly.entity_id
_entity_poly.type
_entity_poly.pdbx_seq_one_letter_code
_entity_poly.pdbx_strand_id
1 'polypeptide(L)'
;MKCTSVSPRLPGDQSNIELTDHQCQAGHNGSLPQIFHMEVYNSLAEHMADNLTRLDKPRFKVTDLSPSTSYVLVIYASNVKGRSDSVALVATTLSTAERRTGTNFTSII
;
A
#
# COMPACT_ATOMS: atom_id res chain seq x y z
N MET A 1 -0.19 15.88 0.41
CA MET A 1 -1.34 14.95 0.60
C MET A 1 -1.44 14.57 2.06
N LYS A 2 -2.54 13.94 2.51
CA LYS A 2 -2.64 13.40 3.86
C LYS A 2 -3.09 11.94 3.80
N CYS A 3 -2.30 11.04 4.39
CA CYS A 3 -2.70 9.65 4.61
C CYS A 3 -2.82 9.43 6.12
N THR A 4 -3.91 8.78 6.53
CA THR A 4 -4.02 8.27 7.90
C THR A 4 -3.15 7.02 8.05
N SER A 5 -2.64 6.76 9.26
CA SER A 5 -1.94 5.50 9.55
C SER A 5 -2.92 4.35 9.38
N VAL A 6 -2.78 3.58 8.30
CA VAL A 6 -3.62 2.42 8.04
C VAL A 6 -2.71 1.24 7.83
N SER A 7 -2.91 0.18 8.62
CA SER A 7 -2.34 -1.12 8.32
C SER A 7 -2.79 -1.50 6.91
N PRO A 8 -1.86 -1.72 5.97
CA PRO A 8 -2.22 -2.06 4.61
C PRO A 8 -3.09 -3.31 4.64
N ARG A 9 -4.30 -3.23 4.06
CA ARG A 9 -5.14 -4.42 3.97
C ARG A 9 -4.46 -5.35 3.00
N LEU A 10 -4.16 -6.55 3.49
CA LEU A 10 -3.84 -7.70 2.66
C LEU A 10 -5.17 -8.40 2.35
N PRO A 11 -5.68 -8.35 1.10
CA PRO A 11 -6.71 -9.26 0.64
C PRO A 11 -6.37 -10.70 1.00
N GLY A 12 -7.37 -11.59 1.10
CA GLY A 12 -7.22 -12.99 1.56
C GLY A 12 -6.20 -13.86 0.81
N ASP A 13 -5.51 -13.33 -0.21
CA ASP A 13 -4.39 -13.96 -0.92
C ASP A 13 -2.99 -13.46 -0.45
N GLN A 14 -2.94 -12.46 0.43
CA GLN A 14 -1.80 -11.94 1.22
C GLN A 14 -0.52 -11.59 0.44
N SER A 15 -0.57 -11.63 -0.89
CA SER A 15 0.49 -11.33 -1.86
C SER A 15 0.37 -9.92 -2.43
N ASN A 16 -0.67 -9.19 -2.05
CA ASN A 16 -0.98 -7.86 -2.56
C ASN A 16 -1.27 -6.87 -1.44
N ILE A 17 -0.89 -5.62 -1.68
CA ILE A 17 -1.20 -4.49 -0.82
C ILE A 17 -2.11 -3.56 -1.62
N GLU A 18 -3.23 -3.17 -1.03
CA GLU A 18 -4.15 -2.20 -1.62
C GLU A 18 -4.33 -0.97 -0.73
N LEU A 19 -4.19 0.21 -1.34
CA LEU A 19 -4.46 1.52 -0.76
C LEU A 19 -5.55 2.24 -1.55
N THR A 20 -6.51 2.79 -0.82
CA THR A 20 -7.71 3.43 -1.37
C THR A 20 -7.76 4.93 -1.03
N ASP A 21 -8.62 5.68 -1.70
CA ASP A 21 -8.78 7.13 -1.52
C ASP A 21 -9.40 7.52 -0.16
N HIS A 22 -10.02 6.57 0.54
CA HIS A 22 -10.44 6.78 1.92
C HIS A 22 -9.25 6.82 2.89
N GLN A 23 -8.13 6.17 2.55
CA GLN A 23 -6.95 6.05 3.39
C GLN A 23 -5.95 7.17 3.12
N CYS A 24 -5.89 7.64 1.87
CA CYS A 24 -5.05 8.75 1.43
C CYS A 24 -5.90 9.76 0.67
N GLN A 25 -5.87 11.02 1.10
CA GLN A 25 -6.62 12.10 0.45
C GLN A 25 -5.68 13.13 -0.20
N ALA A 26 -6.12 13.61 -1.36
CA ALA A 26 -5.48 14.70 -2.06
C ALA A 26 -5.40 15.96 -1.19
N GLY A 27 -4.32 16.74 -1.34
CA GLY A 27 -4.22 18.02 -0.66
C GLY A 27 -5.14 19.08 -1.28
N HIS A 28 -5.56 20.07 -0.51
CA HIS A 28 -6.31 21.22 -1.04
C HIS A 28 -5.34 22.21 -1.72
N ASN A 29 -5.03 21.98 -3.00
CA ASN A 29 -4.12 22.85 -3.79
C ASN A 29 -4.86 23.67 -4.86
N GLY A 30 -6.10 24.10 -4.57
CA GLY A 30 -6.79 25.14 -5.36
C GLY A 30 -6.84 24.88 -6.87
N SER A 31 -7.36 23.72 -7.29
CA SER A 31 -7.57 23.27 -8.69
C SER A 31 -6.36 22.77 -9.50
N LEU A 32 -5.13 22.80 -8.97
CA LEU A 32 -4.00 22.22 -9.70
C LEU A 32 -4.08 20.69 -9.74
N PRO A 33 -3.87 20.06 -10.92
CA PRO A 33 -3.82 18.61 -11.02
C PRO A 33 -2.65 18.07 -10.19
N GLN A 34 -2.91 17.03 -9.41
CA GLN A 34 -1.94 16.36 -8.55
C GLN A 34 -1.68 14.96 -9.08
N ILE A 35 -0.40 14.61 -9.18
CA ILE A 35 0.05 13.26 -9.48
C ILE A 35 0.43 12.60 -8.17
N PHE A 36 -0.02 11.37 -7.96
CA PHE A 36 0.23 10.60 -6.76
C PHE A 36 1.25 9.51 -7.06
N HIS A 37 2.21 9.34 -6.17
CA HIS A 37 3.29 8.38 -6.29
C HIS A 37 3.33 7.49 -5.06
N MET A 38 3.67 6.22 -5.27
CA MET A 38 3.92 5.25 -4.23
C MET A 38 5.18 4.48 -4.58
N GLU A 39 6.16 4.57 -3.69
CA GLU A 39 7.42 3.86 -3.75
C GLU A 39 7.35 2.70 -2.75
N VAL A 40 7.68 1.50 -3.19
CA VAL A 40 7.65 0.29 -2.38
C VAL A 40 9.09 -0.15 -2.16
N TYR A 41 9.50 -0.29 -0.91
CA TYR A 41 10.82 -0.76 -0.52
C TYR A 41 10.69 -2.08 0.22
N ASN A 42 11.46 -3.07 -0.18
CA ASN A 42 11.58 -4.30 0.61
C ASN A 42 12.53 -4.01 1.77
N SER A 43 12.04 -4.15 3.02
CA SER A 43 12.87 -3.89 4.21
C SER A 43 14.08 -4.82 4.33
N LEU A 44 14.04 -6.00 3.70
CA LEU A 44 15.13 -6.98 3.70
C LEU A 44 16.14 -6.75 2.57
N ALA A 45 15.71 -6.17 1.45
CA ALA A 45 16.52 -6.12 0.24
C ALA A 45 17.24 -4.77 0.04
N GLU A 46 17.03 -3.79 0.93
CA GLU A 46 17.57 -2.42 0.88
C GLU A 46 17.34 -1.65 -0.44
N HIS A 47 16.59 -2.23 -1.39
CA HIS A 47 16.31 -1.65 -2.70
C HIS A 47 14.81 -1.45 -2.92
N MET A 48 14.50 -0.56 -3.86
CA MET A 48 13.13 -0.33 -4.32
C MET A 48 12.60 -1.60 -4.98
N ALA A 49 11.44 -2.07 -4.53
CA ALA A 49 10.73 -3.21 -5.09
C ALA A 49 9.80 -2.79 -6.24
N ASP A 50 9.11 -1.65 -6.10
CA ASP A 50 8.16 -1.17 -7.12
C ASP A 50 7.92 0.35 -7.01
N ASN A 51 7.51 0.97 -8.12
CA ASN A 51 7.10 2.37 -8.22
C ASN A 51 5.77 2.51 -8.97
N LEU A 52 4.76 3.02 -8.28
CA LEU A 52 3.43 3.23 -8.83
C LEU A 52 3.12 4.72 -8.93
N THR A 53 2.60 5.15 -10.09
CA THR A 53 2.13 6.53 -10.30
C THR A 53 0.65 6.53 -10.70
N ARG A 54 -0.11 7.52 -10.21
CA ARG A 54 -1.56 7.72 -10.47
C ARG A 54 -1.86 9.19 -10.70
N LEU A 55 -2.69 9.49 -11.70
CA LEU A 55 -2.95 10.87 -12.15
C LEU A 55 -4.21 11.52 -11.55
N ASP A 56 -5.14 10.71 -11.02
CA ASP A 56 -6.47 11.19 -10.59
C ASP A 56 -6.68 11.01 -9.08
N LYS A 57 -6.49 9.78 -8.58
CA LYS A 57 -6.69 9.43 -7.16
C LYS A 57 -5.51 8.65 -6.60
N PRO A 58 -5.22 8.78 -5.28
CA PRO A 58 -4.18 8.02 -4.59
C PRO A 58 -4.64 6.58 -4.30
N ARG A 59 -4.97 5.83 -5.36
CA ARG A 59 -5.36 4.41 -5.30
C ARG A 59 -4.24 3.54 -5.85
N PHE A 60 -3.67 2.71 -5.00
CA PHE A 60 -2.51 1.90 -5.33
C PHE A 60 -2.78 0.43 -5.05
N LYS A 61 -2.25 -0.43 -5.92
CA LYS A 61 -2.29 -1.87 -5.76
C LYS A 61 -0.92 -2.40 -6.13
N VAL A 62 -0.24 -2.97 -5.15
CA VAL A 62 1.04 -3.68 -5.32
C VAL A 62 0.74 -5.17 -5.33
N THR A 63 1.31 -5.92 -6.26
CA THR A 63 1.14 -7.37 -6.37
C THR A 63 2.48 -8.08 -6.28
N ASP A 64 2.45 -9.42 -6.25
CA ASP A 64 3.64 -10.27 -6.34
C ASP A 64 4.64 -10.03 -5.20
N LEU A 65 4.13 -9.66 -4.03
CA LEU A 65 4.92 -9.47 -2.83
C LEU A 65 5.34 -10.83 -2.26
N SER A 66 6.58 -10.89 -1.79
CA SER A 66 7.10 -12.06 -1.08
C SER A 66 6.31 -12.26 0.22
N PRO A 67 5.91 -13.50 0.58
CA PRO A 67 5.23 -13.78 1.83
C PRO A 67 6.15 -13.56 3.04
N SER A 68 5.58 -13.40 4.23
CA SER A 68 6.33 -13.16 5.48
C SER A 68 7.36 -12.03 5.40
N THR A 69 7.12 -11.00 4.59
CA THR A 69 8.09 -9.94 4.27
C THR A 69 7.53 -8.58 4.61
N SER A 70 8.33 -7.76 5.28
CA SER A 70 7.96 -6.37 5.59
C SER A 70 8.37 -5.42 4.45
N TYR A 71 7.46 -4.53 4.10
CA TYR A 71 7.62 -3.51 3.07
C TYR A 71 7.39 -2.12 3.66
N VAL A 72 8.20 -1.17 3.23
CA VAL A 72 8.04 0.25 3.52
C VAL A 72 7.45 0.93 2.29
N LEU A 73 6.31 1.60 2.47
CA LEU A 73 5.56 2.27 1.43
C LEU A 73 5.72 3.77 1.61
N VAL A 74 6.38 4.45 0.68
CA VAL A 74 6.56 5.92 0.71
C VAL A 74 5.62 6.54 -0.30
N ILE A 75 4.69 7.37 0.17
CA ILE A 75 3.58 7.89 -0.63
C ILE A 75 3.63 9.41 -0.61
N TYR A 76 3.54 10.05 -1.78
CA TYR A 76 3.55 11.50 -1.89
C TYR A 76 2.79 11.98 -3.13
N ALA A 77 2.45 13.26 -3.15
CA ALA A 77 1.85 13.92 -4.29
C ALA A 77 2.82 14.92 -4.91
N SER A 78 2.73 15.14 -6.21
CA SER A 78 3.49 16.16 -6.93
C SER A 78 2.58 16.95 -7.86
N ASN A 79 2.90 18.21 -8.09
CA ASN A 79 2.29 19.04 -9.12
C ASN A 79 3.31 20.08 -9.62
N VAL A 80 2.86 21.00 -10.48
CA VAL A 80 3.70 22.07 -11.04
C VAL A 80 4.36 22.99 -9.99
N LYS A 81 3.88 23.01 -8.74
CA LYS A 81 4.48 23.78 -7.65
C LYS A 81 5.55 22.98 -6.89
N GLY A 82 5.61 21.67 -7.08
CA GLY A 82 6.57 20.79 -6.42
C GLY A 82 5.95 19.55 -5.78
N ARG A 83 6.72 18.92 -4.90
CA ARG A 83 6.38 17.68 -4.18
C ARG A 83 5.81 18.01 -2.79
N SER A 84 4.79 17.26 -2.36
CA SER A 84 4.27 17.33 -0.99
C SER A 84 5.14 16.54 -0.01
N ASP A 85 4.91 16.73 1.28
CA ASP A 85 5.41 15.82 2.31
C ASP A 85 5.03 14.36 1.98
N SER A 86 5.96 13.46 2.27
CA SER A 86 5.78 12.02 2.10
C SER A 86 5.23 11.37 3.36
N VAL A 87 4.35 10.39 3.19
CA VAL A 87 3.90 9.51 4.26
C VAL A 87 4.53 8.14 4.08
N ALA A 88 5.15 7.62 5.14
CA ALA A 88 5.68 6.26 5.17
C ALA A 88 4.69 5.33 5.91
N LEU A 89 4.29 4.23 5.28
CA LEU A 89 3.49 3.17 5.89
C LEU A 89 4.28 1.87 5.88
N VAL A 90 4.13 1.05 6.91
CA VAL A 90 4.75 -0.28 6.99
C VAL A 90 3.68 -1.35 6.78
N ALA A 91 3.95 -2.27 5.86
CA ALA A 91 3.14 -3.44 5.59
C ALA A 91 3.96 -4.69 5.91
N THR A 92 3.34 -5.76 6.40
CA THR A 92 4.00 -7.06 6.49
C THR A 92 3.09 -8.09 5.87
N THR A 93 3.55 -8.77 4.81
CA THR A 93 2.83 -9.89 4.23
C THR A 93 2.84 -11.07 5.20
N LEU A 94 1.73 -11.79 5.26
CA LEU A 94 1.59 -12.95 6.15
C LEU A 94 2.23 -14.20 5.53
N SER A 95 2.38 -15.23 6.36
CA SER A 95 3.07 -16.46 5.95
C SER A 95 2.18 -17.36 5.09
N THR A 96 2.78 -18.16 4.21
CA THR A 96 2.04 -19.17 3.42
C THR A 96 1.35 -20.23 4.29
N ALA A 97 1.76 -20.41 5.55
CA ALA A 97 1.14 -21.32 6.50
C ALA A 97 -0.25 -20.83 6.99
N GLU A 98 -0.45 -19.51 7.07
CA GLU A 98 -1.76 -18.91 7.42
C GLU A 98 -2.75 -18.95 6.25
N ARG A 99 -2.31 -19.29 5.02
CA ARG A 99 -3.21 -19.51 3.87
C ARG A 99 -4.17 -20.71 4.05
N ARG A 100 -3.95 -21.58 5.05
CA ARG A 100 -4.73 -22.82 5.23
C ARG A 100 -5.70 -22.85 6.40
N THR A 101 -5.76 -21.84 7.27
CA THR A 101 -6.71 -21.86 8.41
C THR A 101 -8.06 -21.25 8.03
N GLY A 102 -8.56 -21.65 6.87
CA GLY A 102 -9.88 -21.31 6.35
C GLY A 102 -10.70 -22.55 6.02
N THR A 103 -10.56 -23.66 6.76
CA THR A 103 -11.47 -24.81 6.63
C THR A 103 -11.52 -25.65 7.91
N ASN A 104 -12.75 -25.97 8.34
CA ASN A 104 -13.21 -26.95 9.34
C ASN A 104 -13.31 -26.54 10.82
N PHE A 105 -14.52 -26.15 11.22
CA PHE A 105 -15.22 -26.97 12.22
C PHE A 105 -16.34 -27.75 11.53
N THR A 106 -16.03 -28.98 11.15
CA THR A 106 -17.01 -30.05 11.03
C THR A 106 -17.70 -30.22 12.38
N SER A 107 -18.98 -29.84 12.49
CA SER A 107 -19.84 -30.40 13.52
C SER A 107 -20.45 -31.67 12.98
N ILE A 108 -19.78 -32.79 13.21
CA ILE A 108 -20.44 -34.08 13.38
C ILE A 108 -20.73 -34.17 14.87
N ILE A 109 -22.00 -34.08 15.26
CA ILE A 109 -22.75 -35.14 15.98
C ILE A 109 -24.24 -34.90 15.73
#